data_AF-A0A7W0SDU8-F1
#
_entry.id   AF-A0A7W0SDU8-F1
#
_cell.length_a   1.000
_cell.length_b   1.000
_cell.length_c   1.000
_cell.angle_alpha   90.00
_cell.angle_beta   90.00
_cell.angle_gamma   90.00
#
_symmetry.space_group_name_H-M   'P 1'
#
loop_
_entity.id
_entity.type
_entity.pdbx_description
1 polymer ?
#
loop_
_entity_poly.entity_id
_entity_poly.type
_entity_poly.pdbx_seq_one_letter_code
_entity_poly.pdbx_strand_id
1 'polypeptide(L)'
;IVDEVLAVGDISFQKKCLRKMRDVGESGRTVVFVSHDMASIVRLCDRAIALNNGTIVSDGPATDVVEEYVAAGWGIKSERDFSDDPHEPKSDSVRLIKMRIVNVDGDTTGSFDIRKPIGIEMTYEALRHGEILLPNFQIYNTEGVHVFTVQDVSEWKRRPKEKGTYVTTGWIPGDLMSEGSFIVNCAIVTYLPKMEVHFNARDVVSFNVFDPMTGDGARGDFGGKMTGAVRPVVDFETSSVSTK
;
A
#
# COMPACT_ATOMS: atom_id res chain seq x y z
N ILE A 1 -26.53 -14.49 -2.76
CA ILE A 1 -26.10 -13.18 -2.22
C ILE A 1 -25.64 -13.43 -0.79
N VAL A 2 -24.42 -13.04 -0.47
CA VAL A 2 -23.83 -13.19 0.87
C VAL A 2 -23.45 -11.80 1.36
N ASP A 3 -23.95 -11.41 2.52
CA ASP A 3 -23.67 -10.11 3.15
C ASP A 3 -23.04 -10.33 4.53
N GLU A 4 -21.82 -9.84 4.71
CA GLU A 4 -21.11 -9.73 6.00
C GLU A 4 -21.02 -11.01 6.88
N VAL A 5 -21.21 -12.20 6.31
CA VAL A 5 -21.22 -13.49 7.07
C VAL A 5 -19.85 -13.83 7.69
N LEU A 6 -18.78 -13.15 7.27
CA LEU A 6 -17.43 -13.35 7.80
C LEU A 6 -17.18 -12.59 9.11
N ALA A 7 -18.08 -11.71 9.55
CA ALA A 7 -17.95 -11.01 10.83
C ALA A 7 -18.41 -11.87 12.03
N VAL A 8 -19.04 -13.03 11.78
CA VAL A 8 -19.63 -13.91 12.80
C VAL A 8 -19.04 -15.32 12.77
N GLY A 9 -19.00 -15.98 13.92
CA GLY A 9 -18.50 -17.36 14.09
C GLY A 9 -17.00 -17.46 14.41
N ASP A 10 -16.56 -18.68 14.72
CA ASP A 10 -15.15 -18.97 14.97
C ASP A 10 -14.35 -19.10 13.65
N ILE A 11 -13.01 -19.18 13.77
CA ILE A 11 -12.08 -19.27 12.63
C ILE A 11 -12.39 -20.48 11.74
N SER A 12 -12.77 -21.60 12.36
CA SER A 12 -13.10 -22.84 11.64
C SER A 12 -14.36 -22.67 10.79
N PHE A 13 -15.35 -21.95 11.32
CA PHE A 13 -16.58 -21.60 10.63
C PHE A 13 -16.32 -20.64 9.46
N GLN A 14 -15.56 -19.57 9.69
CA GLN A 14 -15.19 -18.61 8.63
C GLN A 14 -14.43 -19.30 7.48
N LYS A 15 -13.40 -20.10 7.78
CA LYS A 15 -12.67 -20.89 6.76
C LYS A 15 -13.60 -21.84 5.99
N LYS A 16 -14.57 -22.46 6.68
CA LYS A 16 -15.54 -23.36 6.05
C LYS A 16 -16.49 -22.60 5.12
N CYS A 17 -16.96 -21.42 5.54
CA CYS A 17 -17.79 -20.53 4.73
C CYS A 17 -17.04 -20.07 3.47
N LEU A 18 -15.80 -19.58 3.61
CA LEU A 18 -14.97 -19.14 2.49
C LEU A 18 -14.70 -20.26 1.49
N ARG A 19 -14.31 -21.44 1.98
CA ARG A 19 -14.11 -22.61 1.12
C ARG A 19 -15.39 -22.99 0.38
N LYS A 20 -16.53 -22.99 1.08
CA LYS A 20 -17.81 -23.33 0.47
C LYS A 20 -18.23 -22.32 -0.59
N MET A 21 -17.94 -21.02 -0.40
CA MET A 21 -18.20 -19.99 -1.40
C MET A 21 -17.37 -20.23 -2.67
N ARG A 22 -16.09 -20.56 -2.52
CA ARG A 22 -15.22 -20.90 -3.66
C ARG A 22 -15.68 -22.16 -4.38
N ASP A 23 -15.97 -23.24 -3.65
CA ASP A 23 -16.47 -24.49 -4.23
C ASP A 23 -17.79 -24.27 -5.01
N VAL A 24 -18.65 -23.38 -4.52
CA VAL A 24 -19.90 -23.02 -5.19
C VAL A 24 -19.63 -22.22 -6.46
N GLY A 25 -18.69 -21.27 -6.43
CA GLY A 25 -18.24 -20.53 -7.61
C GLY A 25 -17.69 -21.45 -8.70
N GLU A 26 -16.83 -22.40 -8.32
CA GLU A 26 -16.24 -23.40 -9.22
C GLU A 26 -17.28 -24.37 -9.81
N SER A 27 -18.40 -24.60 -9.11
CA SER A 27 -19.52 -25.43 -9.59
C SER A 27 -20.41 -24.77 -10.66
N GLY A 28 -20.00 -23.62 -11.20
CA GLY A 28 -20.73 -22.90 -12.27
C GLY A 28 -21.89 -22.03 -11.75
N ARG A 29 -21.91 -21.70 -10.46
CA ARG A 29 -22.93 -20.84 -9.84
C ARG A 29 -22.35 -19.46 -9.57
N THR A 30 -23.06 -18.41 -9.98
CA THR A 30 -22.66 -17.03 -9.69
C THR A 30 -22.84 -16.71 -8.20
N VAL A 31 -21.77 -16.29 -7.55
CA VAL A 31 -21.80 -15.79 -6.17
C VAL A 31 -21.66 -14.27 -6.21
N VAL A 32 -22.64 -13.57 -5.66
CA VAL A 32 -22.56 -12.12 -5.42
C VAL A 32 -22.19 -11.92 -3.95
N PHE A 33 -21.00 -11.38 -3.74
CA PHE A 33 -20.45 -11.02 -2.43
C PHE A 33 -20.50 -9.50 -2.26
N VAL A 34 -21.02 -9.05 -1.12
CA VAL A 34 -21.11 -7.63 -0.78
C VAL A 34 -20.34 -7.40 0.51
N SER A 35 -19.44 -6.40 0.51
CA SER A 35 -18.63 -6.06 1.67
C SER A 35 -18.21 -4.59 1.62
N HIS A 36 -18.02 -4.00 2.79
CA HIS A 36 -17.35 -2.70 2.94
C HIS A 36 -15.83 -2.83 3.07
N ASP A 37 -15.31 -4.07 3.22
CA ASP A 37 -13.89 -4.35 3.34
C ASP A 37 -13.28 -4.64 1.96
N MET A 38 -12.55 -3.64 1.46
CA MET A 38 -11.88 -3.71 0.15
C MET A 38 -10.86 -4.85 0.06
N ALA A 39 -10.17 -5.18 1.17
CA ALA A 39 -9.23 -6.30 1.18
C ALA A 39 -9.97 -7.64 1.01
N SER A 40 -11.16 -7.78 1.60
CA SER A 40 -12.01 -8.95 1.37
C SER A 40 -12.53 -9.04 -0.07
N ILE A 41 -12.89 -7.92 -0.71
CA ILE A 41 -13.30 -7.91 -2.12
C ILE A 41 -12.16 -8.40 -3.01
N VAL A 42 -10.96 -7.82 -2.88
CA VAL A 42 -9.79 -8.23 -3.67
C VAL A 42 -9.43 -9.69 -3.44
N ARG A 43 -9.54 -10.19 -2.20
CA ARG A 43 -9.23 -11.59 -1.86
C ARG A 43 -10.24 -12.60 -2.45
N LEU A 44 -11.52 -12.27 -2.48
CA LEU A 44 -12.60 -13.24 -2.69
C LEU A 44 -13.25 -13.17 -4.06
N CYS A 45 -13.00 -12.10 -4.82
CA CYS A 45 -13.65 -11.87 -6.10
C CYS A 45 -12.61 -11.78 -7.22
N ASP A 46 -12.83 -12.48 -8.33
CA ASP A 46 -12.01 -12.31 -9.54
C ASP A 46 -12.38 -11.03 -10.30
N ARG A 47 -13.63 -10.57 -10.14
CA ARG A 47 -14.23 -9.41 -10.80
C ARG A 47 -15.05 -8.62 -9.79
N ALA A 48 -15.00 -7.29 -9.86
CA ALA A 48 -15.85 -6.40 -9.07
C ALA A 48 -16.58 -5.39 -9.98
N ILE A 49 -17.63 -4.77 -9.44
CA ILE A 49 -18.39 -3.71 -10.10
C ILE A 49 -18.57 -2.58 -9.09
N ALA A 50 -18.11 -1.37 -9.44
CA ALA A 50 -18.33 -0.17 -8.65
C ALA A 50 -19.56 0.59 -9.16
N LEU A 51 -20.42 1.01 -8.23
CA LEU A 51 -21.63 1.78 -8.51
C LEU A 51 -21.53 3.17 -7.89
N ASN A 52 -21.92 4.20 -8.63
CA ASN A 52 -22.13 5.56 -8.12
C ASN A 52 -23.54 6.04 -8.53
N ASN A 53 -24.38 6.39 -7.55
CA ASN A 53 -25.77 6.81 -7.78
C ASN A 53 -26.56 5.87 -8.71
N GLY A 54 -26.41 4.56 -8.50
CA GLY A 54 -27.10 3.53 -9.30
C GLY A 54 -26.52 3.29 -10.70
N THR A 55 -25.42 3.95 -11.06
CA THR A 55 -24.73 3.78 -12.34
C THR A 55 -23.43 3.01 -12.14
N ILE A 56 -23.14 2.04 -13.01
CA ILE A 56 -21.84 1.36 -13.04
C ILE A 56 -20.78 2.37 -13.50
N VAL A 57 -19.83 2.65 -12.61
CA VAL A 57 -18.68 3.52 -12.89
C VAL A 57 -17.40 2.74 -13.18
N SER A 58 -17.33 1.48 -12.75
CA SER A 58 -16.22 0.58 -13.04
C SER A 58 -16.68 -0.88 -13.01
N ASP A 59 -16.08 -1.71 -13.86
CA ASP A 59 -16.39 -3.14 -14.02
C ASP A 59 -15.18 -3.88 -14.60
N GLY A 60 -14.57 -4.78 -13.84
CA GLY A 60 -13.31 -5.41 -14.22
C GLY A 60 -12.71 -6.26 -13.10
N PRO A 61 -11.41 -6.60 -13.20
CA PRO A 61 -10.69 -7.30 -12.13
C PRO A 61 -10.88 -6.62 -10.78
N ALA A 62 -11.07 -7.40 -9.72
CA ALA A 62 -11.38 -6.84 -8.41
C ALA A 62 -10.29 -5.89 -7.89
N THR A 63 -9.02 -6.16 -8.20
CA THR A 63 -7.87 -5.28 -7.88
C THR A 63 -8.05 -3.88 -8.46
N ASP A 64 -8.42 -3.81 -9.74
CA ASP A 64 -8.46 -2.57 -10.52
C ASP A 64 -9.67 -1.74 -10.12
N VAL A 65 -10.82 -2.39 -9.96
CA VAL A 65 -12.08 -1.74 -9.55
C VAL A 65 -12.00 -1.22 -8.12
N VAL A 66 -11.35 -1.96 -7.21
CA VAL A 66 -11.12 -1.49 -5.83
C VAL A 66 -10.15 -0.32 -5.82
N GLU A 67 -9.09 -0.35 -6.63
CA GLU A 67 -8.18 0.77 -6.80
C GLU A 67 -8.92 2.03 -7.28
N GLU A 68 -9.75 1.91 -8.32
CA GLU A 68 -10.56 3.02 -8.83
C GLU A 68 -11.58 3.51 -7.79
N TYR A 69 -12.22 2.61 -7.05
CA TYR A 69 -13.19 2.95 -6.02
C TYR A 69 -12.56 3.72 -4.84
N VAL A 70 -11.42 3.24 -4.34
CA VAL A 70 -10.66 3.93 -3.28
C VAL A 70 -10.14 5.28 -3.79
N ALA A 71 -9.59 5.33 -5.00
CA ALA A 71 -9.15 6.58 -5.62
C ALA A 71 -10.31 7.56 -5.85
N ALA A 72 -11.52 7.09 -6.18
CA ALA A 72 -12.71 7.93 -6.32
C ALA A 72 -13.23 8.46 -4.97
N GLY A 73 -13.11 7.67 -3.90
CA GLY A 73 -13.50 8.07 -2.54
C GLY A 73 -12.50 9.02 -1.87
N TRP A 74 -11.21 8.89 -2.17
CA TRP A 74 -10.12 9.66 -1.54
C TRP A 74 -9.48 10.70 -2.46
N GLY A 75 -9.73 10.66 -3.76
CA GLY A 75 -9.11 11.50 -4.78
C GLY A 75 -7.63 11.17 -5.08
N ILE A 76 -7.06 10.15 -4.44
CA ILE A 76 -5.61 9.85 -4.48
C ILE A 76 -5.39 8.50 -5.18
N LYS A 77 -4.65 8.50 -6.29
CA LYS A 77 -4.32 7.32 -7.10
C LYS A 77 -3.01 6.67 -6.66
N SER A 78 -2.71 5.47 -7.18
CA SER A 78 -1.40 4.81 -7.04
C SER A 78 -0.26 5.53 -7.77
N GLU A 79 -0.59 6.47 -8.65
CA GLU A 79 0.34 7.32 -9.38
C GLU A 79 -0.14 8.78 -9.41
N ARG A 80 0.81 9.70 -9.27
CA ARG A 80 0.60 11.14 -9.47
C ARG A 80 1.76 11.75 -10.24
N ASP A 81 1.44 12.36 -11.37
CA ASP A 81 2.38 13.12 -12.21
C ASP A 81 2.15 14.62 -11.99
N PHE A 82 3.25 15.34 -11.72
CA PHE A 82 3.29 16.77 -11.43
C PHE A 82 3.98 17.58 -12.54
N SER A 83 4.37 16.94 -13.65
CA SER A 83 5.16 17.59 -14.72
C SER A 83 4.49 18.84 -15.28
N ASP A 84 3.14 18.83 -15.36
CA ASP A 84 2.31 19.94 -15.84
C ASP A 84 1.48 20.60 -14.71
N ASP A 85 1.75 20.29 -13.44
CA ASP A 85 1.03 20.86 -12.29
C ASP A 85 1.65 22.22 -11.90
N PRO A 86 0.90 23.34 -11.93
CA PRO A 86 1.42 24.65 -11.53
C PRO A 86 1.67 24.78 -10.01
N HIS A 87 1.15 23.83 -9.22
CA HIS A 87 1.36 23.72 -7.77
C HIS A 87 2.25 22.53 -7.43
N GLU A 88 3.16 22.16 -8.32
CA GLU A 88 4.08 21.06 -8.10
C GLU A 88 4.95 21.30 -6.85
N PRO A 89 5.12 20.31 -5.96
CA PRO A 89 5.98 20.45 -4.80
C PRO A 89 7.43 20.73 -5.22
N LYS A 90 7.93 21.93 -4.87
CA LYS A 90 9.27 22.36 -5.25
C LYS A 90 9.88 23.37 -4.27
N SER A 91 11.19 23.54 -4.39
CA SER A 91 11.99 24.64 -3.88
C SER A 91 12.91 25.18 -4.99
N ASP A 92 13.82 26.09 -4.64
CA ASP A 92 14.87 26.52 -5.57
C ASP A 92 15.90 25.42 -5.90
N SER A 93 15.88 24.31 -5.16
CA SER A 93 16.86 23.24 -5.19
C SER A 93 16.36 21.96 -5.86
N VAL A 94 15.06 21.69 -5.72
CA VAL A 94 14.47 20.43 -6.18
C VAL A 94 13.01 20.60 -6.55
N ARG A 95 12.57 19.88 -7.57
CA ARG A 95 11.18 19.80 -8.01
C ARG A 95 10.73 18.34 -8.05
N LEU A 96 9.58 18.04 -7.44
CA LEU A 96 8.92 16.75 -7.60
C LEU A 96 8.32 16.64 -9.02
N ILE A 97 8.58 15.52 -9.70
CA ILE A 97 8.03 15.25 -11.04
C ILE A 97 6.92 14.22 -10.95
N LYS A 98 7.17 13.08 -10.28
CA LYS A 98 6.24 11.96 -10.29
C LYS A 98 6.37 11.11 -9.03
N MET A 99 5.26 10.56 -8.56
CA MET A 99 5.20 9.55 -7.52
C MET A 99 4.39 8.36 -8.00
N ARG A 100 4.87 7.14 -7.73
CA ARG A 100 4.20 5.88 -8.09
C ARG A 100 4.34 4.85 -6.98
N ILE A 101 3.32 4.02 -6.81
CA ILE A 101 3.43 2.77 -6.06
C ILE A 101 3.64 1.63 -7.07
N VAL A 102 4.71 0.88 -6.90
CA VAL A 102 5.17 -0.13 -7.88
C VAL A 102 5.34 -1.51 -7.24
N ASN A 103 5.11 -2.55 -8.04
CA ASN A 103 5.47 -3.91 -7.69
C ASN A 103 6.95 -4.19 -8.00
N VAL A 104 7.44 -5.39 -7.69
CA VAL A 104 8.84 -5.81 -7.91
C VAL A 104 9.24 -5.86 -9.40
N ASP A 105 8.27 -5.94 -10.30
CA ASP A 105 8.49 -5.94 -11.76
C ASP A 105 8.57 -4.50 -12.33
N GLY A 106 8.23 -3.50 -11.51
CA GLY A 106 8.24 -2.08 -11.87
C GLY A 106 6.90 -1.54 -12.38
N ASP A 107 5.86 -2.37 -12.40
CA ASP A 107 4.52 -1.97 -12.82
C ASP A 107 3.82 -1.20 -11.71
N THR A 108 3.06 -0.18 -12.10
CA THR A 108 2.22 0.60 -11.19
C THR A 108 0.93 -0.14 -10.91
N THR A 109 0.60 -0.33 -9.64
CA THR A 109 -0.65 -0.96 -9.18
C THR A 109 -1.06 -0.40 -7.83
N GLY A 110 -2.36 -0.37 -7.55
CA GLY A 110 -2.91 0.11 -6.28
C GLY A 110 -3.23 -0.98 -5.27
N SER A 111 -3.09 -2.27 -5.59
CA SER A 111 -3.41 -3.38 -4.67
C SER A 111 -2.28 -4.40 -4.56
N PHE A 112 -1.83 -4.66 -3.33
CA PHE A 112 -0.66 -5.49 -3.04
C PHE A 112 -1.00 -6.67 -2.13
N ASP A 113 -0.48 -7.85 -2.51
CA ASP A 113 -0.36 -8.99 -1.61
C ASP A 113 0.62 -8.63 -0.50
N ILE A 114 0.19 -8.71 0.75
CA ILE A 114 0.99 -8.35 1.92
C ILE A 114 2.37 -9.02 1.93
N ARG A 115 2.49 -10.25 1.42
CA ARG A 115 3.74 -11.04 1.47
C ARG A 115 4.82 -10.49 0.53
N LYS A 116 4.44 -9.64 -0.42
CA LYS A 116 5.36 -9.12 -1.44
C LYS A 116 5.86 -7.72 -1.06
N PRO A 117 7.10 -7.37 -1.42
CA PRO A 117 7.59 -6.00 -1.27
C PRO A 117 6.74 -5.00 -2.05
N ILE A 118 6.60 -3.79 -1.50
CA ILE A 118 5.86 -2.67 -2.10
C ILE A 118 6.85 -1.52 -2.33
N GLY A 119 6.98 -1.06 -3.57
CA GLY A 119 7.88 0.04 -3.93
C GLY A 119 7.16 1.39 -3.90
N ILE A 120 7.74 2.38 -3.22
CA ILE A 120 7.36 3.79 -3.33
C ILE A 120 8.42 4.47 -4.18
N GLU A 121 8.07 4.80 -5.42
CA GLU A 121 8.97 5.41 -6.39
C GLU A 121 8.73 6.92 -6.50
N MET A 122 9.80 7.69 -6.37
CA MET A 122 9.81 9.14 -6.55
C MET A 122 10.74 9.51 -7.71
N THR A 123 10.18 10.23 -8.69
CA THR A 123 10.96 10.95 -9.71
C THR A 123 11.03 12.43 -9.34
N TYR A 124 12.23 12.98 -9.26
CA TYR A 124 12.47 14.39 -8.95
C TYR A 124 13.62 14.97 -9.77
N GLU A 125 13.62 16.28 -9.95
CA GLU A 125 14.70 17.01 -10.60
C GLU A 125 15.48 17.83 -9.57
N ALA A 126 16.79 17.58 -9.49
CA ALA A 126 17.71 18.47 -8.80
C ALA A 126 17.98 19.69 -9.70
N LEU A 127 17.67 20.88 -9.21
CA LEU A 127 17.80 22.15 -9.93
C LEU A 127 19.17 22.79 -9.73
N ARG A 128 19.87 22.42 -8.64
CA ARG A 128 21.19 22.92 -8.25
C ARG A 128 22.21 21.78 -8.19
N HIS A 129 23.47 22.16 -8.37
CA HIS A 129 24.62 21.26 -8.27
C HIS A 129 25.14 21.19 -6.82
N GLY A 130 25.57 20.00 -6.39
CA GLY A 130 26.33 19.82 -5.17
C GLY A 130 25.51 19.75 -3.89
N GLU A 131 24.18 19.65 -3.98
CA GLU A 131 23.29 19.57 -2.82
C GLU A 131 22.96 18.13 -2.45
N ILE A 132 22.90 17.82 -1.15
CA ILE A 132 22.52 16.49 -0.67
C ILE A 132 21.01 16.47 -0.47
N LEU A 133 20.29 15.92 -1.44
CA LEU A 133 18.84 15.79 -1.41
C LEU A 133 18.46 14.41 -0.85
N LEU A 134 17.74 14.39 0.27
CA LEU A 134 17.32 13.17 0.95
C LEU A 134 15.80 12.95 0.83
N PRO A 135 15.36 12.00 0.00
CA PRO A 135 13.96 11.59 -0.09
C PRO A 135 13.49 10.89 1.18
N ASN A 136 12.27 11.20 1.59
CA ASN A 136 11.56 10.51 2.67
C ASN A 136 10.09 10.30 2.30
N PHE A 137 9.51 9.24 2.86
CA PHE A 137 8.11 8.89 2.70
C PHE A 137 7.47 8.69 4.07
N GLN A 138 6.27 9.24 4.26
CA GLN A 138 5.50 9.09 5.51
C GLN A 138 4.20 8.36 5.16
N ILE A 139 3.94 7.24 5.83
CA ILE A 139 2.84 6.33 5.51
C ILE A 139 1.75 6.48 6.57
N TYR A 140 0.53 6.74 6.12
CA TYR A 140 -0.66 6.88 6.97
C TYR A 140 -1.69 5.83 6.63
N ASN A 141 -2.47 5.38 7.60
CA ASN A 141 -3.68 4.61 7.33
C ASN A 141 -4.88 5.55 7.11
N THR A 142 -6.04 4.98 6.76
CA THR A 142 -7.29 5.73 6.55
C THR A 142 -7.87 6.37 7.83
N GLU A 143 -7.40 5.97 9.00
CA GLU A 143 -7.81 6.60 10.27
C GLU A 143 -6.95 7.83 10.61
N GLY A 144 -6.00 8.19 9.74
CA GLY A 144 -5.06 9.30 9.94
C GLY A 144 -3.91 8.96 10.89
N VAL A 145 -3.74 7.68 11.25
CA VAL A 145 -2.61 7.22 12.07
C VAL A 145 -1.36 7.19 11.20
N HIS A 146 -0.32 7.89 11.65
CA HIS A 146 1.02 7.80 11.06
C HIS A 146 1.62 6.43 11.41
N VAL A 147 1.70 5.54 10.43
CA VAL A 147 2.14 4.16 10.60
C VAL A 147 3.66 4.13 10.81
N PHE A 148 4.41 4.71 9.88
CA PHE A 148 5.85 4.91 9.97
C PHE A 148 6.36 5.91 8.93
N THR A 149 7.59 6.37 9.13
CA THR A 149 8.37 7.12 8.14
C THR A 149 9.56 6.30 7.68
N VAL A 150 9.85 6.34 6.38
CA VAL A 150 11.09 5.83 5.81
C VAL A 150 11.88 6.97 5.17
N GLN A 151 13.20 6.85 5.20
CA GLN A 151 14.11 7.80 4.56
C GLN A 151 15.21 7.02 3.83
N ASP A 152 15.79 7.61 2.79
CA ASP A 152 16.90 6.99 2.09
C ASP A 152 18.11 6.83 3.03
N VAL A 153 18.51 5.58 3.29
CA VAL A 153 19.71 5.25 4.09
C VAL A 153 20.79 4.54 3.27
N SER A 154 20.63 4.50 1.94
CA SER A 154 21.58 3.92 0.99
C SER A 154 22.89 4.70 0.93
N GLU A 155 23.80 4.29 0.04
CA GLU A 155 24.99 5.05 -0.28
C GLU A 155 24.72 6.45 -0.85
N TRP A 156 23.48 6.75 -1.28
CA TRP A 156 23.08 8.06 -1.81
C TRP A 156 22.72 9.09 -0.74
N LYS A 157 22.48 8.69 0.51
CA LYS A 157 22.06 9.58 1.62
C LYS A 157 22.98 10.76 1.92
N ARG A 158 24.23 10.70 1.47
CA ARG A 158 25.27 11.74 1.63
C ARG A 158 25.92 12.13 0.32
N ARG A 159 25.43 11.63 -0.82
CA ARG A 159 25.98 11.96 -2.13
C ARG A 159 25.35 13.26 -2.61
N PRO A 160 26.17 14.29 -2.88
CA PRO A 160 25.70 15.46 -3.59
C PRO A 160 25.08 15.08 -4.93
N LYS A 161 23.99 15.74 -5.30
CA LYS A 161 23.32 15.57 -6.57
C LYS A 161 23.83 16.60 -7.56
N GLU A 162 24.08 16.14 -8.78
CA GLU A 162 24.27 16.99 -9.93
C GLU A 162 22.91 17.52 -10.39
N LYS A 163 22.91 18.59 -11.20
CA LYS A 163 21.66 19.01 -11.85
C LYS A 163 21.16 17.89 -12.76
N GLY A 164 19.91 17.48 -12.61
CA GLY A 164 19.31 16.45 -13.45
C GLY A 164 18.15 15.72 -12.78
N THR A 165 17.58 14.77 -13.53
CA THR A 165 16.46 13.94 -13.08
C THR A 165 16.96 12.69 -12.36
N TYR A 166 16.35 12.39 -11.22
CA TYR A 166 16.64 11.23 -10.39
C TYR A 166 15.36 10.44 -10.16
N VAL A 167 15.51 9.12 -10.12
CA VAL A 167 14.48 8.19 -9.65
C VAL A 167 15.02 7.50 -8.40
N THR A 168 14.22 7.44 -7.35
CA THR A 168 14.51 6.66 -6.15
C THR A 168 13.32 5.79 -5.80
N THR A 169 13.57 4.59 -5.30
CA THR A 169 12.51 3.67 -4.86
C THR A 169 12.79 3.20 -3.45
N GLY A 170 11.89 3.50 -2.53
CA GLY A 170 11.89 2.94 -1.18
C GLY A 170 11.05 1.67 -1.15
N TRP A 171 11.65 0.53 -0.81
CA TRP A 171 10.96 -0.75 -0.74
C TRP A 171 10.50 -1.05 0.69
N ILE A 172 9.18 -1.13 0.87
CA ILE A 172 8.56 -1.67 2.08
C ILE A 172 8.68 -3.19 2.01
N PRO A 173 9.25 -3.86 3.02
CA PRO A 173 9.33 -5.32 3.06
C PRO A 173 7.96 -5.99 3.01
N GLY A 174 7.90 -7.17 2.40
CA GLY A 174 6.77 -8.06 2.53
C GLY A 174 6.53 -8.43 4.00
N ASP A 175 5.27 -8.71 4.33
CA ASP A 175 4.80 -8.99 5.68
C ASP A 175 5.20 -7.92 6.71
N LEU A 176 5.24 -6.64 6.33
CA LEU A 176 5.37 -5.55 7.30
C LEU A 176 4.04 -4.84 7.53
N MET A 177 3.27 -4.61 6.47
CA MET A 177 2.03 -3.82 6.52
C MET A 177 0.88 -4.61 7.14
N SER A 178 -0.14 -3.93 7.67
CA SER A 178 -1.44 -4.57 7.94
C SER A 178 -2.32 -4.57 6.69
N GLU A 179 -3.39 -5.38 6.67
CA GLU A 179 -4.44 -5.27 5.64
C GLU A 179 -5.15 -3.91 5.72
N GLY A 180 -5.47 -3.33 4.58
CA GLY A 180 -6.19 -2.07 4.47
C GLY A 180 -5.54 -1.07 3.51
N SER A 181 -6.08 0.14 3.49
CA SER A 181 -5.61 1.22 2.60
C SER A 181 -4.66 2.18 3.31
N PHE A 182 -3.66 2.64 2.57
CA PHE A 182 -2.60 3.51 3.04
C PHE A 182 -2.40 4.69 2.10
N ILE A 183 -1.97 5.81 2.68
CA ILE A 183 -1.68 7.06 1.98
C ILE A 183 -0.21 7.38 2.21
N VAL A 184 0.44 7.86 1.17
CA VAL A 184 1.85 8.23 1.21
C VAL A 184 1.99 9.73 1.01
N ASN A 185 2.63 10.35 1.99
CA ASN A 185 3.22 11.68 1.88
C ASN A 185 4.69 11.53 1.50
N CYS A 186 5.25 12.55 0.88
CA CYS A 186 6.66 12.57 0.53
C CYS A 186 7.30 13.93 0.76
N ALA A 187 8.58 13.92 1.13
CA ALA A 187 9.37 15.12 1.24
C ALA A 187 10.81 14.88 0.76
N ILE A 188 11.49 15.97 0.40
CA ILE A 188 12.93 15.99 0.22
C ILE A 188 13.51 16.98 1.21
N VAL A 189 14.53 16.53 1.95
CA VAL A 189 15.20 17.33 2.98
C VAL A 189 16.71 17.33 2.76
N THR A 190 17.36 18.38 3.23
CA THR A 190 18.81 18.43 3.41
C THR A 190 19.08 18.54 4.91
N TYR A 191 19.97 17.73 5.48
CA TYR A 191 20.33 17.82 6.90
C TYR A 191 21.60 18.63 7.16
N LEU A 192 22.56 18.60 6.23
CA LEU A 192 23.87 19.23 6.36
C LEU A 192 24.15 20.11 5.14
N PRO A 193 24.77 21.29 5.31
CA PRO A 193 25.27 21.84 6.58
C PRO A 193 24.17 22.44 7.48
N LYS A 194 22.97 22.66 6.94
CA LYS A 194 21.80 23.16 7.68
C LYS A 194 20.59 22.31 7.33
N MET A 195 19.73 22.07 8.32
CA MET A 195 18.44 21.42 8.08
C MET A 195 17.54 22.32 7.22
N GLU A 196 17.13 21.80 6.07
CA GLU A 196 16.20 22.43 5.14
C GLU A 196 15.17 21.40 4.69
N VAL A 197 13.90 21.80 4.71
CA VAL A 197 12.81 21.03 4.11
C VAL A 197 12.49 21.72 2.79
N HIS A 198 12.87 21.10 1.67
CA HIS A 198 12.66 21.71 0.36
C HIS A 198 11.18 21.69 -0.03
N PHE A 199 10.51 20.57 0.20
CA PHE A 199 9.05 20.49 0.15
C PHE A 199 8.56 19.38 1.08
N ASN A 200 7.28 19.44 1.44
CA ASN A 200 6.57 18.34 2.09
C ASN A 200 5.18 18.22 1.48
N ALA A 201 5.02 17.25 0.59
CA ALA A 201 3.79 16.98 -0.14
C ALA A 201 2.97 15.92 0.59
N ARG A 202 1.71 16.25 0.86
CA ARG A 202 0.76 15.36 1.54
C ARG A 202 -0.17 14.70 0.54
N ASP A 203 -0.68 13.54 0.93
CA ASP A 203 -1.77 12.85 0.25
C ASP A 203 -1.46 12.65 -1.25
N VAL A 204 -0.24 12.16 -1.52
CA VAL A 204 0.34 12.19 -2.87
C VAL A 204 -0.09 10.97 -3.69
N VAL A 205 0.09 9.78 -3.13
CA VAL A 205 -0.33 8.51 -3.71
C VAL A 205 -0.91 7.60 -2.62
N SER A 206 -1.72 6.62 -3.02
CA SER A 206 -2.34 5.65 -2.11
C SER A 206 -2.17 4.23 -2.63
N PHE A 207 -2.29 3.25 -1.74
CA PHE A 207 -2.32 1.83 -2.09
C PHE A 207 -3.11 1.03 -1.06
N ASN A 208 -3.53 -0.16 -1.46
CA ASN A 208 -4.24 -1.12 -0.64
C ASN A 208 -3.40 -2.38 -0.45
N VAL A 209 -3.45 -2.95 0.75
CA VAL A 209 -2.79 -4.21 1.09
C VAL A 209 -3.85 -5.23 1.44
N PHE A 210 -3.76 -6.42 0.84
CA PHE A 210 -4.62 -7.55 1.15
C PHE A 210 -3.78 -8.76 1.58
N ASP A 211 -4.36 -9.60 2.43
CA ASP A 211 -3.79 -10.88 2.82
C ASP A 211 -4.56 -12.00 2.12
N PRO A 212 -3.89 -12.86 1.32
CA PRO A 212 -4.56 -13.98 0.66
C PRO A 212 -4.96 -15.12 1.61
N MET A 213 -4.55 -15.07 2.89
CA MET A 213 -4.85 -16.06 3.93
C MET A 213 -4.39 -17.49 3.60
N THR A 214 -3.24 -17.60 2.94
CA THR A 214 -2.62 -18.87 2.51
C THR A 214 -1.84 -19.58 3.62
N GLY A 215 -1.55 -18.90 4.73
CA GLY A 215 -0.89 -19.48 5.90
C GLY A 215 0.63 -19.27 5.97
N ASP A 216 1.23 -18.72 4.93
CA ASP A 216 2.68 -18.55 4.75
C ASP A 216 3.18 -17.11 5.03
N GLY A 217 2.31 -16.22 5.49
CA GLY A 217 2.67 -14.88 5.96
C GLY A 217 2.64 -14.74 7.49
N ALA A 218 2.82 -13.51 7.99
CA ALA A 218 2.88 -13.20 9.43
C ALA A 218 1.62 -13.62 10.24
N ARG A 219 0.50 -13.81 9.55
CA ARG A 219 -0.77 -14.29 10.11
C ARG A 219 -0.74 -15.78 10.48
N GLY A 220 0.11 -16.57 9.83
CA GLY A 220 0.03 -18.04 9.88
C GLY A 220 -1.38 -18.52 9.57
N ASP A 221 -1.85 -19.52 10.32
CA ASP A 221 -3.17 -20.11 10.13
C ASP A 221 -4.36 -19.29 10.66
N PHE A 222 -4.14 -18.14 11.29
CA PHE A 222 -5.21 -17.35 11.91
C PHE A 222 -6.17 -16.79 10.84
N GLY A 223 -7.45 -17.15 10.91
CA GLY A 223 -8.44 -16.72 9.90
C GLY A 223 -9.24 -15.45 10.23
N GLY A 224 -9.10 -14.89 11.44
CA GLY A 224 -9.90 -13.75 11.90
C GLY A 224 -9.32 -12.38 11.53
N LYS A 225 -9.90 -11.28 12.01
CA LYS A 225 -9.28 -9.95 11.83
C LYS A 225 -8.04 -9.83 12.73
N MET A 226 -6.87 -9.59 12.14
CA MET A 226 -5.63 -9.36 12.88
C MET A 226 -5.40 -7.85 13.00
N THR A 227 -5.39 -7.33 14.23
CA THR A 227 -5.29 -5.89 14.50
C THR A 227 -3.85 -5.40 14.55
N GLY A 228 -3.65 -4.11 14.26
CA GLY A 228 -2.36 -3.44 14.35
C GLY A 228 -2.12 -2.52 13.16
N ALA A 229 -1.23 -1.54 13.31
CA ALA A 229 -0.83 -0.67 12.20
C ALA A 229 0.17 -1.35 11.24
N VAL A 230 0.94 -2.31 11.77
CA VAL A 230 1.91 -3.16 11.07
C VAL A 230 1.77 -4.61 11.55
N ARG A 231 2.27 -5.54 10.75
CA ARG A 231 2.24 -6.98 11.00
C ARG A 231 3.53 -7.67 10.54
N PRO A 232 4.69 -7.39 11.18
CA PRO A 232 5.98 -8.02 10.85
C PRO A 232 5.96 -9.54 11.08
N VAL A 233 6.65 -10.30 10.23
CA VAL A 233 7.12 -11.65 10.60
C VAL A 233 8.22 -11.50 11.66
N VAL A 234 8.12 -12.31 12.73
CA VAL A 234 9.13 -12.35 13.80
C VAL A 234 9.52 -13.80 14.09
N ASP A 235 10.78 -14.01 14.44
CA ASP A 235 11.30 -15.33 14.80
C ASP A 235 10.89 -15.71 16.23
N PHE A 236 10.44 -16.96 16.40
CA PHE A 236 10.08 -17.52 17.70
C PHE A 236 11.09 -18.59 18.12
N GLU A 237 11.65 -18.46 19.32
CA GLU A 237 12.47 -19.49 19.96
C GLU A 237 11.69 -20.13 21.12
N THR A 238 11.62 -21.47 21.16
CA THR A 238 10.89 -22.20 22.22
C THR A 238 11.76 -23.30 22.80
N SER A 239 11.84 -23.36 24.13
CA SER A 239 12.52 -24.45 24.85
C SER A 239 11.58 -25.07 25.90
N SER A 240 11.65 -26.39 26.07
CA SER A 240 10.90 -27.11 27.11
C SER A 240 11.66 -27.06 28.44
N VAL A 241 11.01 -26.63 29.52
CA VAL A 241 11.57 -26.71 30.88
C VAL A 241 11.02 -27.96 31.56
N SER A 242 11.86 -28.95 31.84
CA SER A 242 11.45 -30.10 32.67
C SER A 242 11.40 -29.66 34.14
N THR A 243 10.24 -29.76 34.77
CA THR A 243 10.13 -29.64 36.23
C THR A 243 10.70 -30.93 36.84
N LYS A 244 11.80 -30.84 37.58
CA LYS A 244 12.29 -31.93 38.43
C LYS A 244 11.48 -32.01 39.71
#